data_AF-A0AAV0UDD3-F1
#
_entry.id   AF-A0AAV0UDD3-F1
#
_cell.length_a   1.000
_cell.length_b   1.000
_cell.length_c   1.000
_cell.angle_alpha   90.00
_cell.angle_beta   90.00
_cell.angle_gamma   90.00
#
_symmetry.space_group_name_H-M   'P 1'
#
loop_
_entity.id
_entity.type
_entity.pdbx_description
1 polymer ?
#
loop_
_entity_poly.entity_id
_entity_poly.type
_entity_poly.pdbx_seq_one_letter_code
_entity_poly.pdbx_strand_id
1 'polypeptide(L)'
;MDERSRTALFNALVWIDSLKTHENVANVEAVDAALTRMTEAFGLDVQDVEQQQRLAIKGSVSFDEIFAAGLKALNLETGLGNEIKSEVDDDPVFKKHPELWKKWVAKLETKGFFNNATPGTSEYVARTSKAMAKFKEKFGGVAPEMTTEEKEAKAEEAKAQGNAALGLQDYEGAAKFYRAALQLSSDGPSSHIYHSNLAAALMYLGQYTEVIDHCEQSISLKPSYVKAYSRMGSAQVQLKDFDGAVDTFRRGLEVDSTNAACRDGLAHAESERRQMQTTPVASTSRPTPSAGGAGGMPDLSSLAGMLGGGGGGLADLMNNPQMMQMAQSMMQNPQMMQMAQNMMQNPEMLGNLMGGGGGGAAASDAGAGSGMPDMSSLMNSPELVAARSDPDLADFFRDVDSEGPSAAMRHMSNPKVSRLVQNMMPRMQG
;
A
#
# COMPACT_ATOMS: atom_id res chain seq x y z
N MET A 1 -15.27 -65.34 22.22
CA MET A 1 -14.20 -64.36 21.97
C MET A 1 -13.19 -64.97 21.03
N ASP A 2 -12.84 -64.29 19.94
CA ASP A 2 -11.84 -64.80 18.98
C ASP A 2 -10.43 -64.76 19.56
N GLU A 3 -9.48 -65.43 18.90
CA GLU A 3 -8.11 -65.58 19.41
C GLU A 3 -7.37 -64.25 19.51
N ARG A 4 -7.59 -63.34 18.56
CA ARG A 4 -7.00 -61.98 18.59
C ARG A 4 -7.50 -61.17 19.78
N SER A 5 -8.79 -61.24 20.07
CA SER A 5 -9.37 -60.57 21.24
C SER A 5 -8.83 -61.17 22.53
N ARG A 6 -8.67 -62.51 22.62
CA ARG A 6 -8.04 -63.18 23.78
C ARG A 6 -6.61 -62.73 24.00
N THR A 7 -5.82 -62.64 22.93
CA THR A 7 -4.46 -62.09 23.00
C THR A 7 -4.47 -60.65 23.51
N ALA A 8 -5.32 -59.77 22.97
CA ALA A 8 -5.37 -58.37 23.41
C ALA A 8 -5.76 -58.23 24.90
N LEU A 9 -6.80 -58.95 25.34
CA LEU A 9 -7.24 -58.93 26.73
C LEU A 9 -6.22 -59.55 27.68
N PHE A 10 -5.56 -60.64 27.29
CA PHE A 10 -4.47 -61.24 28.07
C PHE A 10 -3.33 -60.23 28.30
N ASN A 11 -2.89 -59.51 27.27
CA ASN A 11 -1.80 -58.53 27.41
C ASN A 11 -2.24 -57.29 28.23
N ALA A 12 -3.52 -56.91 28.20
CA ALA A 12 -4.06 -55.88 29.08
C ALA A 12 -3.99 -56.31 30.56
N LEU A 13 -4.32 -57.57 30.86
CA LEU A 13 -4.20 -58.12 32.21
C LEU A 13 -2.75 -58.18 32.68
N VAL A 14 -1.80 -58.55 31.79
CA VAL A 14 -0.36 -58.53 32.10
C VAL A 14 0.13 -57.13 32.45
N TRP A 15 -0.35 -56.09 31.74
CA TRP A 15 -0.01 -54.71 32.10
C TRP A 15 -0.59 -54.31 33.46
N ILE A 16 -1.86 -54.64 33.74
CA ILE A 16 -2.49 -54.39 35.05
C ILE A 16 -1.70 -55.09 36.17
N ASP A 17 -1.24 -56.32 35.95
CA ASP A 17 -0.39 -57.06 36.89
C ASP A 17 0.96 -56.37 37.13
N SER A 18 1.57 -55.78 36.09
CA SER A 18 2.82 -55.02 36.23
C SER A 18 2.71 -53.75 37.08
N LEU A 19 1.50 -53.20 37.24
CA LEU A 19 1.29 -52.00 38.09
C LEU A 19 1.60 -52.27 39.57
N LYS A 20 1.56 -53.53 40.01
CA LYS A 20 1.92 -53.93 41.38
C LYS A 20 3.36 -53.59 41.75
N THR A 21 4.24 -53.49 40.75
CA THR A 21 5.67 -53.19 40.97
C THR A 21 6.01 -51.70 40.78
N HIS A 22 5.02 -50.85 40.52
CA HIS A 22 5.25 -49.42 40.26
C HIS A 22 5.16 -48.59 41.54
N GLU A 23 6.16 -47.74 41.81
CA GLU A 23 6.33 -46.98 43.07
C GLU A 23 5.15 -46.06 43.47
N ASN A 24 4.24 -45.74 42.54
CA ASN A 24 3.12 -44.80 42.75
C ASN A 24 1.75 -45.48 42.94
N VAL A 25 1.68 -46.81 43.00
CA VAL A 25 0.41 -47.54 43.16
C VAL A 25 0.17 -47.82 44.65
N ALA A 26 -0.69 -47.01 45.26
CA ALA A 26 -0.93 -47.05 46.71
C ALA A 26 -1.76 -48.26 47.21
N ASN A 27 -2.34 -49.08 46.32
CA ASN A 27 -3.22 -50.18 46.72
C ASN A 27 -3.08 -51.42 45.82
N VAL A 28 -2.07 -52.24 46.11
CA VAL A 28 -1.79 -53.51 45.42
C VAL A 28 -2.96 -54.50 45.59
N GLU A 29 -3.62 -54.51 46.75
CA GLU A 29 -4.77 -55.39 47.02
C GLU A 29 -5.96 -55.12 46.09
N ALA A 30 -6.19 -53.85 45.73
CA ALA A 30 -7.22 -53.48 44.75
C ALA A 30 -6.87 -53.99 43.34
N VAL A 31 -5.59 -54.01 42.97
CA VAL A 31 -5.12 -54.56 41.70
C VAL A 31 -5.28 -56.08 41.67
N ASP A 32 -4.94 -56.78 42.76
CA ASP A 32 -5.17 -58.23 42.89
C ASP A 32 -6.65 -58.60 42.80
N ALA A 33 -7.51 -57.83 43.49
CA ALA A 33 -8.95 -58.05 43.48
C ALA A 33 -9.58 -57.72 42.12
N ALA A 34 -8.99 -56.80 41.35
CA ALA A 34 -9.41 -56.53 39.97
C ALA A 34 -9.00 -57.67 39.04
N LEU A 35 -7.74 -58.11 39.10
CA LEU A 35 -7.23 -59.22 38.30
C LEU A 35 -8.00 -60.50 38.55
N THR A 36 -8.29 -60.84 39.81
CA THR A 36 -9.09 -62.02 40.17
C THR A 36 -10.45 -62.01 39.48
N ARG A 37 -11.18 -60.90 39.58
CA ARG A 37 -12.51 -60.75 38.95
C ARG A 37 -12.43 -60.83 37.43
N MET A 38 -11.37 -60.29 36.83
CA MET A 38 -11.20 -60.34 35.38
C MET A 38 -10.78 -61.74 34.90
N THR A 39 -9.94 -62.44 35.66
CA THR A 39 -9.59 -63.85 35.41
C THR A 39 -10.85 -64.72 35.44
N GLU A 40 -11.71 -64.55 36.46
CA GLU A 40 -12.98 -65.27 36.57
C GLU A 40 -13.94 -64.93 35.43
N ALA A 41 -14.04 -63.65 35.05
CA ALA A 41 -14.97 -63.19 34.02
C ALA A 41 -14.58 -63.64 32.60
N PHE A 42 -13.28 -63.69 32.30
CA PHE A 42 -12.78 -63.92 30.94
C PHE A 42 -12.08 -65.28 30.76
N GLY A 43 -11.83 -66.02 31.84
CA GLY A 43 -11.12 -67.30 31.82
C GLY A 43 -9.65 -67.16 31.40
N LEU A 44 -9.05 -65.99 31.63
CA LEU A 44 -7.68 -65.67 31.24
C LEU A 44 -6.83 -65.44 32.49
N ASP A 45 -5.86 -66.30 32.74
CA ASP A 45 -4.98 -66.21 33.90
C ASP A 45 -3.56 -65.86 33.47
N VAL A 46 -3.07 -64.70 33.91
CA VAL A 46 -1.73 -64.19 33.58
C VAL A 46 -0.60 -65.00 34.23
N GLN A 47 -0.92 -65.80 35.26
CA GLN A 47 0.04 -66.70 35.93
C GLN A 47 0.03 -68.12 35.32
N ASP A 48 -0.90 -68.42 34.42
CA ASP A 48 -0.96 -69.71 33.71
C ASP A 48 0.11 -69.77 32.61
N VAL A 49 1.02 -70.73 32.74
CA VAL A 49 2.20 -70.88 31.87
C VAL A 49 1.82 -71.21 30.42
N GLU A 50 0.74 -71.96 30.19
CA GLU A 50 0.30 -72.34 28.85
C GLU A 50 -0.36 -71.16 28.14
N GLN A 51 -1.20 -70.41 28.85
CA GLN A 51 -1.79 -69.17 28.35
C GLN A 51 -0.71 -68.11 28.10
N GLN A 52 0.27 -67.98 28.98
CA GLN A 52 1.40 -67.09 28.80
C GLN A 52 2.20 -67.45 27.55
N GLN A 53 2.50 -68.73 27.31
CA GLN A 53 3.21 -69.16 26.10
C GLN A 53 2.41 -68.91 24.82
N ARG A 54 1.09 -69.06 24.87
CA ARG A 54 0.21 -68.98 23.71
C ARG A 54 -0.26 -67.56 23.37
N LEU A 55 -0.50 -66.73 24.38
CA LEU A 55 -1.19 -65.44 24.26
C LEU A 55 -0.30 -64.23 24.60
N ALA A 56 0.82 -64.41 25.30
CA ALA A 56 1.72 -63.29 25.58
C ALA A 56 2.43 -62.83 24.30
N ILE A 57 2.38 -61.53 24.03
CA ILE A 57 3.17 -60.94 22.96
C ILE A 57 4.59 -60.73 23.49
N LYS A 58 5.59 -61.38 22.89
CA LYS A 58 7.00 -61.21 23.28
C LYS A 58 7.52 -59.87 22.73
N GLY A 59 7.59 -58.87 23.60
CA GLY A 59 8.13 -57.52 23.31
C GLY A 59 7.57 -56.47 24.26
N SER A 60 8.19 -55.28 24.31
CA SER A 60 7.65 -54.14 25.06
C SER A 60 6.52 -53.48 24.27
N VAL A 61 5.32 -54.07 24.33
CA VAL A 61 4.11 -53.47 23.77
C VAL A 61 3.65 -52.35 24.70
N SER A 62 3.42 -51.15 24.17
CA SER A 62 3.03 -50.02 25.02
C SER A 62 1.58 -50.15 25.48
N PHE A 63 1.23 -49.51 26.60
CA PHE A 63 -0.16 -49.47 27.08
C PHE A 63 -1.11 -48.89 26.02
N ASP A 64 -0.66 -47.89 25.26
CA ASP A 64 -1.45 -47.29 24.17
C ASP A 64 -1.79 -48.29 23.06
N GLU A 65 -0.84 -49.17 22.72
CA GLU A 65 -1.04 -50.22 21.70
C GLU A 65 -2.03 -51.29 22.19
N ILE A 66 -1.92 -51.68 23.48
CA ILE A 66 -2.84 -52.64 24.12
C ILE A 66 -4.25 -52.05 24.20
N PHE A 67 -4.37 -50.80 24.64
CA PHE A 67 -5.63 -50.10 24.79
C PHE A 67 -6.32 -49.89 23.44
N ALA A 68 -5.59 -49.44 22.42
CA ALA A 68 -6.10 -49.29 21.06
C ALA A 68 -6.56 -50.63 20.45
N ALA A 69 -5.84 -51.72 20.71
CA ALA A 69 -6.24 -53.05 20.28
C ALA A 69 -7.54 -53.51 20.96
N GLY A 70 -7.69 -53.24 22.26
CA GLY A 70 -8.91 -53.53 23.03
C GLY A 70 -10.13 -52.77 22.51
N LEU A 71 -9.98 -51.47 22.25
CA LEU A 71 -11.03 -50.63 21.66
C LEU A 71 -11.49 -51.16 20.30
N LYS A 72 -10.53 -51.51 19.43
CA LYS A 72 -10.81 -52.09 18.11
C LYS A 72 -11.51 -53.45 18.21
N ALA A 73 -11.10 -54.31 19.15
CA ALA A 73 -11.72 -55.63 19.36
C ALA A 73 -13.16 -55.53 19.86
N LEU A 74 -13.46 -54.50 20.65
CA LEU A 74 -14.81 -54.22 21.17
C LEU A 74 -15.66 -53.38 20.20
N ASN A 75 -15.13 -53.03 19.03
CA ASN A 75 -15.75 -52.11 18.08
C ASN A 75 -16.17 -50.78 18.73
N LEU A 76 -15.37 -50.32 19.68
CA LEU A 76 -15.55 -49.05 20.38
C LEU A 76 -14.63 -48.02 19.73
N GLU A 77 -15.22 -46.97 19.15
CA GLU A 77 -14.46 -45.81 18.70
C GLU A 77 -14.08 -44.97 19.92
N THR A 78 -12.81 -44.57 20.03
CA THR A 78 -12.45 -43.50 20.97
C THR A 78 -13.12 -42.22 20.50
N GLY A 79 -13.88 -41.56 21.38
CA GLY A 79 -14.51 -40.26 21.09
C GLY A 79 -13.54 -39.21 20.53
N LEU A 80 -12.23 -39.41 20.74
CA LEU A 80 -11.11 -38.63 20.19
C LEU A 80 -11.17 -38.43 18.67
N GLY A 81 -11.66 -39.40 17.88
CA GLY A 81 -11.80 -39.24 16.43
C GLY A 81 -13.00 -38.35 16.03
N ASN A 82 -14.06 -38.38 16.83
CA ASN A 82 -15.28 -37.60 16.59
C ASN A 82 -15.11 -36.13 17.00
N GLU A 83 -14.30 -35.83 18.01
CA GLU A 83 -13.96 -34.46 18.41
C GLU A 83 -13.23 -33.71 17.29
N ILE A 84 -12.17 -34.30 16.72
CA ILE A 84 -11.43 -33.67 15.60
C ILE A 84 -12.32 -33.48 14.38
N LYS A 85 -13.15 -34.48 14.09
CA LYS A 85 -14.09 -34.39 12.96
C LYS A 85 -15.07 -33.25 13.16
N SER A 86 -15.62 -33.08 14.37
CA SER A 86 -16.46 -31.92 14.69
C SER A 86 -15.70 -30.60 14.60
N GLU A 87 -14.45 -30.53 15.06
CA GLU A 87 -13.63 -29.31 14.97
C GLU A 87 -13.32 -28.91 13.52
N VAL A 88 -13.07 -29.89 12.64
CA VAL A 88 -12.87 -29.64 11.20
C VAL A 88 -14.18 -29.23 10.55
N ASP A 89 -15.26 -29.94 10.84
CA ASP A 89 -16.56 -29.70 10.21
C ASP A 89 -17.16 -28.36 10.63
N ASP A 90 -16.86 -27.85 11.84
CA ASP A 90 -17.38 -26.58 12.35
C ASP A 90 -16.53 -25.35 12.09
N ASP A 91 -15.23 -25.53 11.79
CA ASP A 91 -14.32 -24.41 11.65
C ASP A 91 -14.45 -23.70 10.28
N PRO A 92 -14.53 -22.34 10.26
CA PRO A 92 -14.81 -21.56 9.05
C PRO A 92 -13.82 -21.77 7.91
N VAL A 93 -12.54 -22.02 8.23
CA VAL A 93 -11.49 -22.19 7.22
C VAL A 93 -11.71 -23.49 6.45
N PHE A 94 -12.04 -24.57 7.15
CA PHE A 94 -12.28 -25.87 6.51
C PHE A 94 -13.64 -25.91 5.82
N LYS A 95 -14.69 -25.26 6.36
CA LYS A 95 -15.98 -25.07 5.67
C LYS A 95 -15.83 -24.36 4.32
N LYS A 96 -14.95 -23.35 4.27
CA LYS A 96 -14.66 -22.59 3.03
C LYS A 96 -13.86 -23.40 2.02
N HIS A 97 -13.05 -24.35 2.50
CA HIS A 97 -12.06 -25.06 1.69
C HIS A 97 -12.05 -26.60 1.88
N PRO A 98 -13.19 -27.30 1.76
CA PRO A 98 -13.30 -28.72 2.10
C PRO A 98 -12.47 -29.62 1.15
N GLU A 99 -12.48 -29.32 -0.14
CA GLU A 99 -11.72 -30.09 -1.14
C GLU A 99 -10.21 -29.83 -1.07
N LEU A 100 -9.79 -28.65 -0.62
CA LEU A 100 -8.38 -28.35 -0.39
C LEU A 100 -7.85 -29.09 0.85
N TRP A 101 -8.66 -29.16 1.90
CA TRP A 101 -8.32 -29.94 3.09
C TRP A 101 -8.11 -31.43 2.76
N LYS A 102 -9.03 -32.04 1.99
CA LYS A 102 -8.88 -33.43 1.51
C LYS A 102 -7.55 -33.65 0.77
N LYS A 103 -7.23 -32.77 -0.19
CA LYS A 103 -5.97 -32.85 -0.95
C LYS A 103 -4.74 -32.64 -0.08
N TRP A 104 -4.83 -31.77 0.93
CA TRP A 104 -3.77 -31.51 1.88
C TRP A 104 -3.45 -32.73 2.75
N VAL A 105 -4.48 -33.34 3.33
CA VAL A 105 -4.35 -34.55 4.15
C VAL A 105 -3.76 -35.69 3.31
N ALA A 106 -4.30 -35.95 2.11
CA ALA A 106 -3.74 -36.96 1.21
C ALA A 106 -2.26 -36.73 0.89
N LYS A 107 -1.85 -35.47 0.72
CA LYS A 107 -0.44 -35.12 0.51
C LYS A 107 0.42 -35.39 1.75
N LEU A 108 -0.10 -35.16 2.96
CA LEU A 108 0.60 -35.49 4.20
C LEU A 108 0.74 -37.01 4.38
N GLU A 109 -0.28 -37.78 4.03
CA GLU A 109 -0.24 -39.24 4.03
C GLU A 109 0.84 -39.78 3.07
N THR A 110 0.89 -39.29 1.83
CA THR A 110 1.95 -39.71 0.87
C THR A 110 3.36 -39.37 1.33
N LYS A 111 3.51 -38.36 2.21
CA LYS A 111 4.79 -37.98 2.81
C LYS A 111 5.13 -38.77 4.08
N GLY A 112 4.28 -39.72 4.48
CA GLY A 112 4.44 -40.49 5.69
C GLY A 112 4.26 -39.68 6.97
N PHE A 113 3.59 -38.52 6.91
CA PHE A 113 3.39 -37.66 8.09
C PHE A 113 2.61 -38.38 9.20
N PHE A 114 1.71 -39.29 8.84
CA PHE A 114 0.95 -40.13 9.76
C PHE A 114 1.54 -41.53 9.96
N ASN A 115 2.77 -41.81 9.49
CA ASN A 115 3.40 -43.12 9.69
C ASN A 115 3.56 -43.42 11.19
N ASN A 116 3.18 -44.63 11.59
CA ASN A 116 3.16 -45.10 12.98
C ASN A 116 2.17 -44.35 13.89
N ALA A 117 1.26 -43.54 13.33
CA ALA A 117 0.16 -42.92 14.05
C ALA A 117 -1.15 -43.55 13.60
N THR A 118 -1.68 -44.47 14.39
CA THR A 118 -2.95 -45.17 14.09
C THR A 118 -4.13 -44.24 14.40
N PRO A 119 -5.14 -44.13 13.51
CA PRO A 119 -6.36 -43.38 13.80
C PRO A 119 -6.96 -43.75 15.18
N GLY A 120 -7.24 -42.73 16.00
CA GLY A 120 -7.77 -42.90 17.35
C GLY A 120 -6.73 -42.91 18.49
N THR A 121 -5.42 -42.90 18.18
CA THR A 121 -4.36 -42.70 19.20
C THR A 121 -4.11 -41.21 19.48
N SER A 122 -3.57 -40.91 20.66
CA SER A 122 -3.12 -39.57 21.04
C SER A 122 -2.10 -38.98 20.06
N GLU A 123 -1.20 -39.81 19.54
CA GLU A 123 -0.21 -39.43 18.54
C GLU A 123 -0.86 -39.03 17.21
N TYR A 124 -1.89 -39.75 16.76
CA TYR A 124 -2.63 -39.41 15.55
C TYR A 124 -3.42 -38.11 15.73
N VAL A 125 -4.04 -37.91 16.90
CA VAL A 125 -4.73 -36.68 17.27
C VAL A 125 -3.78 -35.49 17.21
N ALA A 126 -2.63 -35.59 17.89
CA ALA A 126 -1.62 -34.53 17.92
C ALA A 126 -1.10 -34.16 16.52
N ARG A 127 -0.86 -35.16 15.67
CA ARG A 127 -0.46 -34.93 14.27
C ARG A 127 -1.57 -34.29 13.45
N THR A 128 -2.82 -34.70 13.65
CA THR A 128 -3.96 -34.12 12.94
C THR A 128 -4.19 -32.67 13.34
N SER A 129 -4.14 -32.34 14.63
CA SER A 129 -4.18 -30.95 15.11
C SER A 129 -3.04 -30.11 14.54
N LYS A 130 -1.82 -30.68 14.42
CA LYS A 130 -0.68 -30.00 13.78
C LYS A 130 -0.90 -29.77 12.27
N ALA A 131 -1.48 -30.74 11.58
CA ALA A 131 -1.85 -30.63 10.17
C ALA A 131 -2.93 -29.56 9.96
N MET A 132 -3.91 -29.49 10.85
CA MET A 132 -4.98 -28.49 10.87
C MET A 132 -4.42 -27.08 11.10
N ALA A 133 -3.56 -26.90 12.12
CA ALA A 133 -2.91 -25.62 12.38
C ALA A 133 -2.11 -25.12 11.16
N LYS A 134 -1.32 -26.00 10.53
CA LYS A 134 -0.56 -25.67 9.31
C LYS A 134 -1.46 -25.39 8.10
N PHE A 135 -2.61 -26.02 8.03
CA PHE A 135 -3.60 -25.74 6.98
C PHE A 135 -4.26 -24.37 7.19
N LYS A 136 -4.65 -24.04 8.43
CA LYS A 136 -5.16 -22.70 8.76
C LYS A 136 -4.12 -21.61 8.50
N GLU A 137 -2.86 -21.83 8.87
CA GLU A 137 -1.76 -20.90 8.57
C GLU A 137 -1.62 -20.63 7.06
N LYS A 138 -1.82 -21.66 6.23
CA LYS A 138 -1.53 -21.59 4.80
C LYS A 138 -2.75 -21.24 3.92
N PHE A 139 -3.95 -21.56 4.39
CA PHE A 139 -5.21 -21.43 3.62
C PHE A 139 -6.34 -20.75 4.39
N GLY A 140 -6.12 -20.35 5.65
CA GLY A 140 -7.09 -19.64 6.47
C GLY A 140 -7.35 -18.19 6.07
N GLY A 141 -6.68 -17.69 5.03
CA GLY A 141 -6.66 -16.27 4.70
C GLY A 141 -5.48 -15.60 5.40
N VAL A 142 -4.61 -14.98 4.60
CA VAL A 142 -3.50 -14.17 5.08
C VAL A 142 -4.07 -12.88 5.67
N ALA A 143 -3.73 -12.59 6.93
CA ALA A 143 -4.19 -11.47 7.76
C ALA A 143 -5.68 -11.51 8.15
N PRO A 144 -6.05 -11.05 9.36
CA PRO A 144 -7.45 -10.83 9.70
C PRO A 144 -8.08 -9.96 8.60
N GLU A 145 -9.23 -10.37 8.07
CA GLU A 145 -10.04 -9.47 7.26
C GLU A 145 -10.28 -8.24 8.13
N MET A 146 -9.69 -7.10 7.73
CA MET A 146 -9.94 -5.84 8.41
C MET A 146 -11.44 -5.64 8.53
N THR A 147 -11.91 -5.33 9.73
CA THR A 147 -13.34 -5.03 9.92
C THR A 147 -13.73 -3.86 9.02
N THR A 148 -15.02 -3.71 8.74
CA THR A 148 -15.50 -2.54 8.00
C THR A 148 -15.03 -1.26 8.68
N GLU A 149 -15.05 -1.18 10.02
CA GLU A 149 -14.56 0.00 10.74
C GLU A 149 -13.05 0.23 10.54
N GLU A 150 -12.23 -0.82 10.55
CA GLU A 150 -10.79 -0.68 10.29
C GLU A 150 -10.50 -0.26 8.85
N LYS A 151 -11.28 -0.75 7.88
CA LYS A 151 -11.20 -0.34 6.47
C LYS A 151 -11.55 1.13 6.28
N GLU A 152 -12.63 1.58 6.90
CA GLU A 152 -13.03 2.99 6.87
C GLU A 152 -12.00 3.88 7.57
N ALA A 153 -11.47 3.45 8.73
CA ALA A 153 -10.42 4.18 9.43
C ALA A 153 -9.16 4.34 8.56
N LYS A 154 -8.72 3.28 7.88
CA LYS A 154 -7.57 3.36 6.96
C LYS A 154 -7.87 4.17 5.70
N ALA A 155 -9.11 4.17 5.20
CA ALA A 155 -9.50 5.01 4.07
C ALA A 155 -9.45 6.50 4.44
N GLU A 156 -9.93 6.86 5.63
CA GLU A 156 -9.87 8.21 6.16
C GLU A 156 -8.43 8.66 6.45
N GLU A 157 -7.59 7.77 6.98
CA GLU A 157 -6.16 8.00 7.13
C GLU A 157 -5.49 8.22 5.77
N ALA A 158 -5.77 7.36 4.78
CA ALA A 158 -5.25 7.52 3.43
C ALA A 158 -5.69 8.86 2.81
N LYS A 159 -6.96 9.28 2.99
CA LYS A 159 -7.39 10.62 2.56
C LYS A 159 -6.56 11.72 3.25
N ALA A 160 -6.33 11.61 4.56
CA ALA A 160 -5.56 12.61 5.30
C ALA A 160 -4.10 12.68 4.80
N GLN A 161 -3.48 11.54 4.55
CA GLN A 161 -2.15 11.44 3.94
C GLN A 161 -2.14 12.05 2.52
N GLY A 162 -3.18 11.80 1.72
CA GLY A 162 -3.33 12.42 0.41
C GLY A 162 -3.44 13.95 0.47
N ASN A 163 -4.19 14.48 1.43
CA ASN A 163 -4.29 15.93 1.67
C ASN A 163 -2.94 16.54 2.09
N ALA A 164 -2.19 15.84 2.96
CA ALA A 164 -0.87 16.27 3.37
C ALA A 164 0.11 16.28 2.19
N ALA A 165 0.11 15.22 1.38
CA ALA A 165 0.92 15.13 0.16
C ALA A 165 0.58 16.24 -0.84
N LEU A 166 -0.71 16.56 -1.06
CA LEU A 166 -1.12 17.72 -1.87
C LEU A 166 -0.55 19.03 -1.34
N GLY A 167 -0.56 19.25 -0.02
CA GLY A 167 0.00 20.44 0.61
C GLY A 167 1.52 20.54 0.43
N LEU A 168 2.21 19.40 0.33
CA LEU A 168 3.64 19.28 0.03
C LEU A 168 3.95 19.28 -1.47
N GLN A 169 2.94 19.44 -2.34
CA GLN A 169 3.07 19.35 -3.79
C GLN A 169 3.56 17.98 -4.30
N ASP A 170 3.47 16.93 -3.48
CA ASP A 170 3.66 15.53 -3.90
C ASP A 170 2.35 15.01 -4.51
N TYR A 171 2.14 15.35 -5.78
CA TYR A 171 0.90 15.07 -6.48
C TYR A 171 0.73 13.58 -6.81
N GLU A 172 1.82 12.87 -7.13
CA GLU A 172 1.84 11.42 -7.32
C GLU A 172 1.50 10.69 -6.02
N GLY A 173 2.12 11.07 -4.90
CA GLY A 173 1.81 10.53 -3.58
C GLY A 173 0.37 10.80 -3.19
N ALA A 174 -0.11 12.02 -3.40
CA ALA A 174 -1.51 12.38 -3.16
C ALA A 174 -2.49 11.49 -3.95
N ALA A 175 -2.27 11.35 -5.26
CA ALA A 175 -3.12 10.52 -6.11
C ALA A 175 -3.11 9.05 -5.66
N LYS A 176 -1.94 8.52 -5.27
CA LYS A 176 -1.81 7.16 -4.72
C LYS A 176 -2.65 6.98 -3.46
N PHE A 177 -2.56 7.92 -2.52
CA PHE A 177 -3.31 7.83 -1.27
C PHE A 177 -4.83 7.96 -1.47
N TYR A 178 -5.29 8.84 -2.35
CA TYR A 178 -6.72 8.94 -2.66
C TYR A 178 -7.27 7.70 -3.37
N ARG A 179 -6.49 7.09 -4.28
CA ARG A 179 -6.86 5.80 -4.89
C ARG A 179 -6.95 4.68 -3.83
N ALA A 180 -6.04 4.68 -2.85
CA ALA A 180 -6.12 3.74 -1.73
C ALA A 180 -7.40 3.97 -0.89
N ALA A 181 -7.75 5.22 -0.59
CA ALA A 181 -8.99 5.56 0.12
C ALA A 181 -10.25 5.08 -0.62
N LEU A 182 -10.30 5.27 -1.94
CA LEU A 182 -11.39 4.76 -2.81
C LEU A 182 -11.52 3.23 -2.77
N GLN A 183 -10.42 2.49 -2.61
CA GLN A 183 -10.41 1.03 -2.60
C GLN A 183 -10.68 0.44 -1.20
N LEU A 184 -10.21 1.11 -0.15
CA LEU A 184 -10.31 0.61 1.22
C LEU A 184 -11.71 0.80 1.78
N SER A 185 -12.30 1.98 1.57
CA SER A 185 -13.65 2.27 2.06
C SER A 185 -14.68 1.47 1.26
N SER A 186 -15.59 0.82 1.97
CA SER A 186 -16.75 0.15 1.37
C SER A 186 -17.67 1.15 0.65
N ASP A 187 -17.77 2.37 1.19
CA ASP A 187 -18.46 3.50 0.57
C ASP A 187 -17.52 4.36 -0.29
N GLY A 188 -16.26 3.96 -0.43
CA GLY A 188 -15.21 4.67 -1.16
C GLY A 188 -15.60 4.98 -2.60
N PRO A 189 -16.03 3.98 -3.40
CA PRO A 189 -16.55 4.19 -4.74
C PRO A 189 -17.79 5.09 -4.79
N SER A 190 -18.50 5.25 -3.67
CA SER A 190 -19.66 6.12 -3.50
C SER A 190 -19.31 7.47 -2.83
N SER A 191 -18.02 7.75 -2.62
CA SER A 191 -17.54 8.98 -1.97
C SER A 191 -17.21 10.07 -2.99
N HIS A 192 -18.14 11.02 -3.13
CA HIS A 192 -17.92 12.22 -3.95
C HIS A 192 -16.66 13.00 -3.53
N ILE A 193 -16.27 12.95 -2.25
CA ILE A 193 -15.10 13.65 -1.71
C ILE A 193 -13.81 12.99 -2.21
N TYR A 194 -13.72 11.66 -2.14
CA TYR A 194 -12.50 10.95 -2.57
C TYR A 194 -12.27 11.13 -4.07
N HIS A 195 -13.32 11.00 -4.88
CA HIS A 195 -13.26 11.27 -6.31
C HIS A 195 -12.81 12.70 -6.61
N SER A 196 -13.40 13.70 -5.95
CA SER A 196 -12.97 15.08 -6.15
C SER A 196 -11.52 15.30 -5.74
N ASN A 197 -11.10 14.81 -4.58
CA ASN A 197 -9.73 14.98 -4.09
C ASN A 197 -8.69 14.32 -5.00
N LEU A 198 -8.98 13.12 -5.52
CA LEU A 198 -8.16 12.49 -6.56
C LEU A 198 -8.09 13.37 -7.81
N ALA A 199 -9.23 13.88 -8.28
CA ALA A 199 -9.28 14.81 -9.42
C ALA A 199 -8.43 16.08 -9.19
N ALA A 200 -8.29 16.57 -7.95
CA ALA A 200 -7.35 17.66 -7.65
C ALA A 200 -5.90 17.27 -7.89
N ALA A 201 -5.47 16.11 -7.38
CA ALA A 201 -4.10 15.64 -7.57
C ALA A 201 -3.80 15.40 -9.06
N LEU A 202 -4.72 14.76 -9.77
CA LEU A 202 -4.60 14.46 -11.20
C LEU A 202 -4.52 15.73 -12.07
N MET A 203 -5.19 16.81 -11.66
CA MET A 203 -5.09 18.11 -12.34
C MET A 203 -3.64 18.61 -12.37
N TYR A 204 -2.94 18.53 -11.23
CA TYR A 204 -1.53 18.95 -11.14
C TYR A 204 -0.60 18.02 -11.91
N LEU A 205 -0.96 16.75 -12.08
CA LEU A 205 -0.23 15.78 -12.90
C LEU A 205 -0.52 15.90 -14.40
N GLY A 206 -1.42 16.79 -14.81
CA GLY A 206 -1.81 16.95 -16.22
C GLY A 206 -2.65 15.80 -16.77
N GLN A 207 -3.20 14.93 -15.91
CA GLN A 207 -4.01 13.77 -16.30
C GLN A 207 -5.47 14.16 -16.51
N TYR A 208 -5.72 15.12 -17.41
CA TYR A 208 -7.00 15.84 -17.52
C TYR A 208 -8.20 14.96 -17.90
N THR A 209 -8.02 13.90 -18.69
CA THR A 209 -9.10 12.96 -19.00
C THR A 209 -9.57 12.22 -17.74
N GLU A 210 -8.64 11.77 -16.91
CA GLU A 210 -8.95 11.05 -15.66
C GLU A 210 -9.54 12.02 -14.60
N VAL A 211 -9.17 13.31 -14.64
CA VAL A 211 -9.84 14.36 -13.86
C VAL A 211 -11.33 14.44 -14.21
N ILE A 212 -11.67 14.44 -15.50
CA ILE A 212 -13.06 14.51 -15.96
C ILE A 212 -13.84 13.30 -15.45
N ASP A 213 -13.33 12.08 -15.65
CA ASP A 213 -13.99 10.85 -15.20
C ASP A 213 -14.31 10.89 -13.70
N HIS A 214 -13.34 11.28 -12.87
CA HIS A 214 -13.55 11.37 -11.42
C HIS A 214 -14.45 12.54 -11.00
N CYS A 215 -14.42 13.66 -11.71
CA CYS A 215 -15.35 14.75 -11.46
C CYS A 215 -16.79 14.35 -11.84
N GLU A 216 -17.00 13.62 -12.92
CA GLU A 216 -18.31 13.10 -13.31
C GLU A 216 -18.87 12.15 -12.25
N GLN A 217 -18.05 11.21 -11.73
CA GLN A 217 -18.45 10.35 -10.62
C GLN A 217 -18.78 11.17 -9.36
N SER A 218 -17.98 12.19 -9.03
CA SER A 218 -18.25 13.07 -7.89
C SER A 218 -19.59 13.81 -8.04
N ILE A 219 -19.88 14.32 -9.25
CA ILE A 219 -21.13 15.01 -9.58
C ILE A 219 -22.32 14.06 -9.53
N SER A 220 -22.21 12.84 -10.07
CA SER A 220 -23.31 11.87 -10.04
C SER A 220 -23.65 11.45 -8.62
N LEU A 221 -22.64 11.33 -7.75
CA LEU A 221 -22.82 10.99 -6.33
C LEU A 221 -23.36 12.17 -5.52
N LYS A 222 -22.90 13.39 -5.81
CA LYS A 222 -23.38 14.61 -5.15
C LYS A 222 -23.48 15.78 -6.14
N PRO A 223 -24.65 15.97 -6.79
CA PRO A 223 -24.84 17.04 -7.78
C PRO A 223 -24.67 18.45 -7.24
N SER A 224 -24.79 18.65 -5.92
CA SER A 224 -24.58 19.95 -5.25
C SER A 224 -23.12 20.26 -4.92
N TYR A 225 -22.17 19.39 -5.29
CA TYR A 225 -20.76 19.57 -4.94
C TYR A 225 -20.00 20.41 -5.97
N VAL A 226 -20.14 21.74 -5.87
CA VAL A 226 -19.61 22.71 -6.85
C VAL A 226 -18.11 22.56 -7.18
N LYS A 227 -17.29 22.08 -6.23
CA LYS A 227 -15.85 21.85 -6.45
C LYS A 227 -15.55 20.85 -7.58
N ALA A 228 -16.44 19.89 -7.82
CA ALA A 228 -16.27 18.94 -8.92
C ALA A 228 -16.51 19.61 -10.28
N TYR A 229 -17.50 20.48 -10.39
CA TYR A 229 -17.76 21.26 -11.61
C TYR A 229 -16.59 22.19 -11.94
N SER A 230 -16.05 22.91 -10.94
CA SER A 230 -14.93 23.83 -11.20
C SER A 230 -13.66 23.10 -11.65
N ARG A 231 -13.41 21.88 -11.14
CA ARG A 231 -12.29 21.03 -11.55
C ARG A 231 -12.50 20.43 -12.94
N MET A 232 -13.69 19.91 -13.23
CA MET A 232 -14.04 19.37 -14.54
C MET A 232 -13.92 20.44 -15.63
N GLY A 233 -14.51 21.63 -15.42
CA GLY A 233 -14.43 22.74 -16.36
C GLY A 233 -13.00 23.17 -16.61
N SER A 234 -12.18 23.24 -15.55
CA SER A 234 -10.74 23.55 -15.68
C SER A 234 -10.00 22.49 -16.51
N ALA A 235 -10.32 21.20 -16.34
CA ALA A 235 -9.69 20.12 -17.10
C ALA A 235 -10.10 20.15 -18.58
N GLN A 236 -11.37 20.47 -18.86
CA GLN A 236 -11.87 20.67 -20.22
C GLN A 236 -11.17 21.84 -20.92
N VAL A 237 -10.92 22.96 -20.21
CA VAL A 237 -10.10 24.06 -20.74
C VAL A 237 -8.70 23.58 -21.12
N GLN A 238 -8.04 22.79 -20.27
CA GLN A 238 -6.71 22.25 -20.56
C GLN A 238 -6.71 21.30 -21.77
N LEU A 239 -7.80 20.58 -22.00
CA LEU A 239 -8.02 19.75 -23.19
C LEU A 239 -8.51 20.54 -24.41
N LYS A 240 -8.66 21.86 -24.30
CA LYS A 240 -9.20 22.75 -25.34
C LYS A 240 -10.66 22.44 -25.73
N ASP A 241 -11.38 21.71 -24.89
CA ASP A 241 -12.83 21.53 -24.98
C ASP A 241 -13.54 22.73 -24.35
N PHE A 242 -13.50 23.87 -25.04
CA PHE A 242 -14.03 25.11 -24.48
C PHE A 242 -15.56 25.14 -24.44
N ASP A 243 -16.24 24.46 -25.36
CA ASP A 243 -17.71 24.35 -25.31
C ASP A 243 -18.16 23.51 -24.11
N GLY A 244 -17.51 22.36 -23.87
CA GLY A 244 -17.76 21.55 -22.68
C GLY A 244 -17.43 22.30 -21.39
N ALA A 245 -16.31 23.02 -21.35
CA ALA A 245 -15.93 23.83 -20.18
C ALA A 245 -16.98 24.91 -19.85
N VAL A 246 -17.47 25.64 -20.86
CA VAL A 246 -18.51 26.66 -20.69
C VAL A 246 -19.79 26.06 -20.10
N ASP A 247 -20.25 24.92 -20.62
CA ASP A 247 -21.42 24.22 -20.08
C ASP A 247 -21.20 23.80 -18.63
N THR A 248 -20.09 23.13 -18.34
CA THR A 248 -19.76 22.64 -17.00
C THR A 248 -19.66 23.76 -15.98
N PHE A 249 -19.02 24.88 -16.30
CA PHE A 249 -18.94 26.03 -15.38
C PHE A 249 -20.30 26.69 -15.16
N ARG A 250 -21.16 26.77 -16.18
CA ARG A 250 -22.55 27.27 -16.03
C ARG A 250 -23.36 26.38 -15.10
N ARG A 251 -23.31 25.05 -15.28
CA ARG A 251 -23.93 24.09 -14.35
C ARG A 251 -23.38 24.24 -12.93
N GLY A 252 -22.09 24.49 -12.77
CA GLY A 252 -21.49 24.81 -11.47
C GLY A 252 -22.07 26.08 -10.83
N LEU A 253 -22.34 27.12 -11.62
CA LEU A 253 -22.95 28.37 -11.15
C LEU A 253 -24.47 28.26 -10.90
N GLU A 254 -25.16 27.31 -11.55
CA GLU A 254 -26.54 26.96 -11.19
C GLU A 254 -26.60 26.33 -9.79
N VAL A 255 -25.57 25.55 -9.43
CA VAL A 255 -25.43 24.94 -8.10
C VAL A 255 -25.01 25.97 -7.04
N ASP A 256 -24.03 26.82 -7.34
CA ASP A 256 -23.57 27.91 -6.47
C ASP A 256 -23.21 29.13 -7.32
N SER A 257 -24.14 30.08 -7.40
CA SER A 257 -24.02 31.29 -8.22
C SER A 257 -22.93 32.25 -7.75
N THR A 258 -22.42 32.08 -6.53
CA THR A 258 -21.37 32.92 -5.97
C THR A 258 -19.97 32.35 -6.17
N ASN A 259 -19.87 31.13 -6.72
CA ASN A 259 -18.62 30.41 -6.85
C ASN A 259 -17.61 31.13 -7.77
N ALA A 260 -16.57 31.70 -7.18
CA ALA A 260 -15.56 32.46 -7.93
C ALA A 260 -14.84 31.61 -8.97
N ALA A 261 -14.44 30.38 -8.63
CA ALA A 261 -13.72 29.50 -9.55
C ALA A 261 -14.55 29.17 -10.80
N CYS A 262 -15.86 28.92 -10.65
CA CYS A 262 -16.73 28.68 -11.80
C CYS A 262 -16.96 29.95 -12.63
N ARG A 263 -17.13 31.11 -11.99
CA ARG A 263 -17.32 32.39 -12.68
C ARG A 263 -16.09 32.80 -13.47
N ASP A 264 -14.93 32.72 -12.86
CA ASP A 264 -13.65 33.10 -13.47
C ASP A 264 -13.27 32.09 -14.57
N GLY A 265 -13.51 30.80 -14.31
CA GLY A 265 -13.34 29.72 -15.28
C GLY A 265 -14.26 29.87 -16.50
N LEU A 266 -15.53 30.24 -16.31
CA LEU A 266 -16.47 30.51 -17.39
C LEU A 266 -15.98 31.68 -18.26
N ALA A 267 -15.59 32.79 -17.65
CA ALA A 267 -15.08 33.95 -18.39
C ALA A 267 -13.82 33.59 -19.21
N HIS A 268 -12.92 32.80 -18.63
CA HIS A 268 -11.73 32.31 -19.31
C HIS A 268 -12.09 31.39 -20.50
N ALA A 269 -12.94 30.38 -20.28
CA ALA A 269 -13.36 29.45 -21.33
C ALA A 269 -14.09 30.16 -22.48
N GLU A 270 -14.94 31.15 -22.20
CA GLU A 270 -15.61 31.94 -23.24
C GLU A 270 -14.64 32.78 -24.07
N SER A 271 -13.61 33.35 -23.44
CA SER A 271 -12.54 34.09 -24.12
C SER A 271 -11.75 33.18 -25.06
N GLU A 272 -11.30 32.02 -24.55
CA GLU A 272 -10.52 31.05 -25.33
C GLU A 272 -11.33 30.48 -26.50
N ARG A 273 -12.61 30.17 -26.27
CA ARG A 273 -13.53 29.74 -27.33
C ARG A 273 -13.65 30.79 -28.43
N ARG A 274 -13.78 32.08 -28.07
CA ARG A 274 -13.87 33.17 -29.05
C ARG A 274 -12.58 33.28 -29.85
N GLN A 275 -11.43 33.20 -29.19
CA GLN A 275 -10.12 33.26 -29.87
C GLN A 275 -9.97 32.13 -30.90
N MET A 276 -10.35 30.90 -30.55
CA MET A 276 -10.34 29.75 -31.49
C MET A 276 -11.30 29.93 -32.68
N GLN A 277 -12.41 30.63 -32.52
CA GLN A 277 -13.34 30.92 -33.62
C GLN A 277 -12.82 32.03 -34.54
N THR A 278 -11.96 32.91 -34.05
CA THR A 278 -11.41 34.05 -34.81
C THR A 278 -10.10 33.74 -35.54
N THR A 279 -9.44 32.61 -35.27
CA THR A 279 -8.30 32.15 -36.07
C THR A 279 -8.81 31.63 -37.42
N PRO A 280 -8.48 32.29 -38.55
CA PRO A 280 -8.90 31.79 -39.86
C PRO A 280 -8.18 30.46 -40.10
N VAL A 281 -8.94 29.38 -40.22
CA VAL A 281 -8.45 28.13 -40.78
C VAL A 281 -7.95 28.47 -42.18
N ALA A 282 -6.63 28.56 -42.37
CA ALA A 282 -6.02 28.76 -43.67
C ALA A 282 -6.53 27.66 -44.59
N SER A 283 -7.50 28.04 -45.40
CA SER A 283 -8.27 27.12 -46.23
C SER A 283 -7.32 26.71 -47.34
N THR A 284 -6.88 25.45 -47.30
CA THR A 284 -6.23 24.79 -48.43
C THR A 284 -7.26 24.66 -49.55
N SER A 285 -7.47 25.77 -50.25
CA SER A 285 -8.27 25.83 -51.47
C SER A 285 -7.50 25.15 -52.58
N ARG A 286 -7.81 23.87 -52.75
CA ARG A 286 -7.48 23.08 -53.93
C ARG A 286 -8.28 23.64 -55.12
N PRO A 287 -7.67 24.13 -56.21
CA PRO A 287 -8.45 24.63 -57.34
C PRO A 287 -8.92 23.47 -58.21
N THR A 288 -10.21 23.47 -58.56
CA THR A 288 -10.80 22.63 -59.61
C THR A 288 -10.49 23.23 -60.99
N PRO A 289 -10.37 22.40 -62.05
CA PRO A 289 -10.00 22.88 -63.37
C PRO A 289 -11.22 23.41 -64.12
N SER A 290 -11.13 24.64 -64.63
CA SER A 290 -12.07 25.16 -65.63
C SER A 290 -11.36 25.22 -66.99
N ALA A 291 -12.03 24.64 -67.99
CA ALA A 291 -11.56 24.53 -69.35
C ALA A 291 -11.74 25.84 -70.12
N GLY A 292 -10.74 26.19 -70.93
CA GLY A 292 -10.91 27.08 -72.08
C GLY A 292 -9.84 28.16 -72.24
N GLY A 293 -9.01 28.02 -73.28
CA GLY A 293 -8.42 29.17 -73.98
C GLY A 293 -6.93 29.44 -73.78
N ALA A 294 -6.13 28.90 -74.69
CA ALA A 294 -4.93 29.44 -75.32
C ALA A 294 -4.09 30.54 -74.61
N GLY A 295 -2.83 30.18 -74.33
CA GLY A 295 -1.67 31.01 -74.67
C GLY A 295 -1.25 32.09 -73.67
N GLY A 296 -0.48 31.72 -72.65
CA GLY A 296 0.32 32.65 -71.84
C GLY A 296 1.17 31.88 -70.86
N MET A 297 2.50 32.04 -70.92
CA MET A 297 3.44 31.37 -70.01
C MET A 297 3.13 31.72 -68.54
N PRO A 298 3.24 30.79 -67.59
CA PRO A 298 3.22 31.12 -66.17
C PRO A 298 4.49 31.88 -65.77
N ASP A 299 4.29 32.93 -64.98
CA ASP A 299 5.31 33.82 -64.42
C ASP A 299 6.26 33.04 -63.48
N LEU A 300 7.56 33.06 -63.80
CA LEU A 300 8.64 32.43 -63.03
C LEU A 300 9.11 33.28 -61.83
N SER A 301 8.46 34.42 -61.55
CA SER A 301 8.81 35.31 -60.44
C SER A 301 8.66 34.67 -59.06
N SER A 302 7.87 33.59 -58.91
CA SER A 302 7.71 32.88 -57.63
C SER A 302 8.76 31.80 -57.35
N LEU A 303 9.67 31.50 -58.28
CA LEU A 303 10.77 30.55 -58.06
C LEU A 303 12.08 31.25 -57.61
N ALA A 304 12.19 32.56 -57.81
CA ALA A 304 13.35 33.35 -57.41
C ALA A 304 13.44 33.60 -55.89
N GLY A 305 12.33 33.47 -55.15
CA GLY A 305 12.30 33.59 -53.68
C GLY A 305 12.72 32.32 -52.93
N MET A 306 12.89 31.19 -53.62
CA MET A 306 13.16 29.88 -52.99
C MET A 306 14.62 29.43 -53.12
N LEU A 307 15.47 30.15 -53.87
CA LEU A 307 16.85 29.74 -54.14
C LEU A 307 17.89 30.88 -54.03
N GLY A 308 17.80 31.67 -52.96
CA GLY A 308 18.86 32.60 -52.55
C GLY A 308 18.48 33.14 -51.17
N GLY A 309 19.17 32.80 -50.08
CA GLY A 309 20.58 33.09 -49.91
C GLY A 309 20.74 34.58 -49.57
N GLY A 310 20.44 34.98 -48.32
CA GLY A 310 20.79 36.31 -47.84
C GLY A 310 19.85 36.90 -46.79
N GLY A 311 20.29 36.91 -45.54
CA GLY A 311 20.04 37.99 -44.58
C GLY A 311 18.58 38.39 -44.33
N GLY A 312 17.89 37.67 -43.46
CA GLY A 312 16.75 38.21 -42.70
C GLY A 312 17.22 39.35 -41.81
N GLY A 313 17.33 40.53 -42.41
CA GLY A 313 17.75 41.74 -41.75
C GLY A 313 16.65 42.28 -40.85
N LEU A 314 17.06 42.77 -39.69
CA LEU A 314 16.32 43.55 -38.68
C LEU A 314 15.32 44.62 -39.22
N ALA A 315 15.36 44.94 -40.52
CA ALA A 315 14.43 45.83 -41.20
C ALA A 315 12.99 45.26 -41.33
N ASP A 316 12.80 43.96 -41.58
CA ASP A 316 11.45 43.37 -41.68
C ASP A 316 10.78 43.20 -40.31
N LEU A 317 11.57 43.11 -39.23
CA LEU A 317 11.06 43.09 -37.86
C LEU A 317 10.54 44.48 -37.43
N MET A 318 11.14 45.55 -37.95
CA MET A 318 10.84 46.93 -37.55
C MET A 318 9.63 47.53 -38.27
N ASN A 319 9.15 46.88 -39.34
CA ASN A 319 7.95 47.29 -40.08
C ASN A 319 6.66 46.60 -39.59
N ASN A 320 6.72 45.86 -38.48
CA ASN A 320 5.56 45.20 -37.89
C ASN A 320 4.72 46.20 -37.05
N PRO A 321 3.48 46.53 -37.46
CA PRO A 321 2.63 47.51 -36.76
C PRO A 321 2.28 47.10 -35.32
N GLN A 322 2.25 45.80 -35.01
CA GLN A 322 2.04 45.32 -33.64
C GLN A 322 3.23 45.57 -32.73
N MET A 323 4.46 45.54 -33.26
CA MET A 323 5.67 45.85 -32.49
C MET A 323 5.78 47.35 -32.21
N MET A 324 5.35 48.20 -33.16
CA MET A 324 5.30 49.64 -32.96
C MET A 324 4.25 50.04 -31.91
N GLN A 325 3.08 49.38 -31.89
CA GLN A 325 2.09 49.55 -30.82
C GLN A 325 2.57 49.05 -29.46
N MET A 326 3.29 47.92 -29.42
CA MET A 326 3.87 47.40 -28.19
C MET A 326 4.96 48.32 -27.64
N ALA A 327 5.83 48.86 -28.50
CA ALA A 327 6.84 49.84 -28.11
C ALA A 327 6.20 51.15 -27.62
N GLN A 328 5.12 51.63 -28.25
CA GLN A 328 4.36 52.80 -27.79
C GLN A 328 3.66 52.57 -26.45
N SER A 329 3.10 51.37 -26.23
CA SER A 329 2.48 50.98 -24.97
C SER A 329 3.51 50.88 -23.84
N MET A 330 4.72 50.40 -24.14
CA MET A 330 5.83 50.36 -23.19
C MET A 330 6.31 51.77 -22.83
N MET A 331 6.41 52.68 -23.80
CA MET A 331 6.84 54.07 -23.59
C MET A 331 5.82 54.91 -22.82
N GLN A 332 4.54 54.55 -22.90
CA GLN A 332 3.46 55.24 -22.19
C GLN A 332 3.24 54.70 -20.78
N ASN A 333 3.97 53.64 -20.37
CA ASN A 333 3.81 53.04 -19.06
C ASN A 333 4.58 53.83 -17.97
N PRO A 334 3.88 54.60 -17.10
CA PRO A 334 4.54 55.54 -16.17
C PRO A 334 5.44 54.83 -15.15
N GLN A 335 5.11 53.60 -14.80
CA GLN A 335 5.85 52.78 -13.84
C GLN A 335 7.20 52.31 -14.38
N MET A 336 7.32 52.08 -15.70
CA MET A 336 8.57 51.66 -16.32
C MET A 336 9.55 52.82 -16.50
N MET A 337 9.03 54.02 -16.81
CA MET A 337 9.84 55.24 -16.84
C MET A 337 10.38 55.58 -15.45
N GLN A 338 9.57 55.37 -14.40
CA GLN A 338 9.98 55.56 -13.01
C GLN A 338 11.03 54.51 -12.56
N MET A 339 10.92 53.27 -13.04
CA MET A 339 11.90 52.20 -12.79
C MET A 339 13.23 52.45 -13.52
N ALA A 340 13.19 52.87 -14.79
CA ALA A 340 14.37 53.23 -15.56
C ALA A 340 15.08 54.46 -14.97
N GLN A 341 14.31 55.43 -14.47
CA GLN A 341 14.83 56.62 -13.79
C GLN A 341 15.45 56.27 -12.42
N ASN A 342 14.87 55.33 -11.66
CA ASN A 342 15.47 54.80 -10.43
C ASN A 342 16.74 53.96 -10.69
N MET A 343 16.79 53.23 -11.80
CA MET A 343 17.97 52.43 -12.17
C MET A 343 19.14 53.30 -12.65
N MET A 344 18.85 54.39 -13.35
CA MET A 344 19.87 55.36 -13.79
C MET A 344 20.41 56.21 -12.64
N GLN A 345 19.67 56.32 -11.53
CA GLN A 345 20.09 57.03 -10.32
C GLN A 345 20.89 56.16 -9.33
N ASN A 346 20.99 54.84 -9.54
CA ASN A 346 21.66 53.92 -8.61
C ASN A 346 22.73 53.03 -9.31
N PRO A 347 23.96 53.55 -9.51
CA PRO A 347 25.04 52.83 -10.22
C PRO A 347 25.52 51.53 -9.55
N GLU A 348 25.30 51.35 -8.25
CA GLU A 348 25.77 50.17 -7.50
C GLU A 348 24.96 48.89 -7.76
N MET A 349 23.68 49.01 -8.15
CA MET A 349 22.83 47.84 -8.37
C MET A 349 23.20 47.08 -9.66
N LEU A 350 23.77 47.79 -10.65
CA LEU A 350 24.27 47.19 -11.89
C LEU A 350 25.57 46.38 -11.65
N GLY A 351 26.36 46.74 -10.64
CA GLY A 351 27.57 46.02 -10.23
C GLY A 351 27.27 44.65 -9.62
N ASN A 352 26.22 44.54 -8.80
CA ASN A 352 25.84 43.28 -8.16
C ASN A 352 25.14 42.28 -9.10
N LEU A 353 24.58 42.74 -10.23
CA LEU A 353 23.92 41.84 -11.19
C LEU A 353 24.89 41.21 -12.20
N MET A 354 26.05 41.84 -12.44
CA MET A 354 27.10 41.33 -13.33
C MET A 354 28.26 40.64 -12.58
N GLY A 355 28.20 40.51 -11.25
CA GLY A 355 29.31 40.02 -10.40
C GLY A 355 29.10 38.65 -9.73
N GLY A 356 28.09 37.87 -10.11
CA GLY A 356 27.72 36.63 -9.42
C GLY A 356 28.28 35.35 -10.02
N GLY A 357 29.61 35.24 -10.18
CA GLY A 357 30.27 34.03 -10.65
C GLY A 357 31.67 33.87 -10.06
N GLY A 358 31.86 32.84 -9.22
CA GLY A 358 33.19 32.43 -8.75
C GLY A 358 33.24 32.20 -7.24
N GLY A 359 33.41 30.93 -6.85
CA GLY A 359 33.61 30.55 -5.46
C GLY A 359 35.01 30.83 -4.92
N GLY A 360 35.18 30.58 -3.62
CA GLY A 360 36.50 30.43 -3.00
C GLY A 360 36.73 31.27 -1.75
N ALA A 361 36.52 30.62 -0.60
CA ALA A 361 37.12 30.84 0.72
C ALA A 361 38.07 32.03 0.95
N ALA A 362 37.75 32.85 1.97
CA ALA A 362 38.75 33.38 2.90
C ALA A 362 38.06 33.79 4.22
N ALA A 363 38.57 33.26 5.31
CA ALA A 363 38.18 33.58 6.68
C ALA A 363 38.92 34.83 7.17
N SER A 364 38.23 35.71 7.91
CA SER A 364 38.75 36.38 9.11
C SER A 364 37.65 37.20 9.80
N ASP A 365 37.15 36.64 10.89
CA ASP A 365 36.95 37.26 12.21
C ASP A 365 36.27 38.63 12.33
N ALA A 366 35.06 38.60 12.89
CA ALA A 366 34.51 39.66 13.74
C ALA A 366 33.53 39.03 14.74
N GLY A 367 33.95 38.95 16.00
CA GLY A 367 33.20 38.31 17.08
C GLY A 367 31.94 39.08 17.51
N ALA A 368 30.86 38.33 17.72
CA ALA A 368 29.76 38.63 18.63
C ALA A 368 29.12 37.30 19.05
N GLY A 369 29.17 36.98 20.34
CA GLY A 369 28.70 35.69 20.87
C GLY A 369 27.20 35.45 20.69
N SER A 370 26.85 34.22 20.29
CA SER A 370 25.60 33.52 20.58
C SER A 370 25.90 32.02 20.50
N GLY A 371 25.41 31.27 21.49
CA GLY A 371 25.96 29.99 21.96
C GLY A 371 26.04 28.89 20.91
N MET A 372 27.19 28.20 20.86
CA MET A 372 27.21 26.81 20.42
C MET A 372 26.91 25.93 21.63
N PRO A 373 25.94 25.02 21.56
CA PRO A 373 25.59 24.13 22.66
C PRO A 373 26.74 23.14 22.92
N ASP A 374 26.98 22.80 24.19
CA ASP A 374 28.00 21.84 24.60
C ASP A 374 27.70 20.46 23.98
N MET A 375 28.43 20.12 22.92
CA MET A 375 28.25 18.89 22.13
C MET A 375 28.41 17.62 22.98
N SER A 376 29.21 17.70 24.06
CA SER A 376 29.43 16.57 24.98
C SER A 376 28.19 16.27 25.83
N SER A 377 27.41 17.30 26.17
CA SER A 377 26.15 17.17 26.89
C SER A 377 25.01 16.66 26.00
N LEU A 378 25.03 17.00 24.70
CA LEU A 378 24.05 16.52 23.72
C LEU A 378 24.23 15.03 23.43
N MET A 379 25.48 14.58 23.22
CA MET A 379 25.82 13.19 22.90
C MET A 379 25.54 12.21 24.05
N ASN A 380 25.52 12.70 25.29
CA ASN A 380 25.23 11.91 26.50
C ASN A 380 23.83 12.15 27.08
N SER A 381 22.91 12.76 26.32
CA SER A 381 21.54 12.97 26.79
C SER A 381 20.84 11.62 27.04
N PRO A 382 20.04 11.48 28.12
CA PRO A 382 19.34 10.23 28.44
C PRO A 382 18.47 9.69 27.29
N GLU A 383 17.93 10.57 26.44
CA GLU A 383 17.13 10.22 25.28
C GLU A 383 17.98 9.57 24.16
N LEU A 384 19.20 10.07 23.92
CA LEU A 384 20.16 9.48 22.97
C LEU A 384 20.69 8.15 23.47
N VAL A 385 20.93 8.02 24.78
CA VAL A 385 21.37 6.76 25.41
C VAL A 385 20.26 5.70 25.32
N ALA A 386 19.00 6.08 25.56
CA ALA A 386 17.85 5.21 25.37
C ALA A 386 17.65 4.82 23.90
N ALA A 387 17.80 5.77 22.98
CA ALA A 387 17.72 5.52 21.55
C ALA A 387 18.82 4.57 21.04
N ARG A 388 20.05 4.69 21.56
CA ARG A 388 21.16 3.77 21.24
C ARG A 388 20.93 2.33 21.70
N SER A 389 20.02 2.13 22.66
CA SER A 389 19.63 0.82 23.17
C SER A 389 18.44 0.22 22.41
N ASP A 390 17.80 0.97 21.49
CA ASP A 390 16.68 0.49 20.67
C ASP A 390 17.22 -0.33 19.47
N PRO A 391 16.86 -1.63 19.33
CA PRO A 391 17.30 -2.46 18.21
C PRO A 391 16.91 -1.89 16.84
N ASP A 392 15.78 -1.17 16.75
CA ASP A 392 15.28 -0.59 15.50
C ASP A 392 16.09 0.65 15.04
N LEU A 393 16.98 1.15 15.90
CA LEU A 393 17.85 2.29 15.63
C LEU A 393 19.33 1.90 15.51
N ALA A 394 19.66 0.61 15.65
CA ALA A 394 21.03 0.12 15.68
C ALA A 394 21.80 0.44 14.38
N ASP A 395 21.17 0.23 13.22
CA ASP A 395 21.78 0.54 11.92
C ASP A 395 21.99 2.05 11.73
N PHE A 396 21.03 2.88 12.18
CA PHE A 396 21.16 4.33 12.14
C PHE A 396 22.37 4.82 12.94
N PHE A 397 22.53 4.36 14.19
CA PHE A 397 23.65 4.78 15.03
C PHE A 397 25.00 4.27 14.54
N ARG A 398 25.06 3.03 14.05
CA ARG A 398 26.29 2.47 13.45
C ARG A 398 26.75 3.31 12.25
N ASP A 399 25.83 3.70 11.38
CA ASP A 399 26.15 4.43 10.16
C ASP A 399 26.51 5.90 10.48
N VAL A 400 25.84 6.53 11.46
CA VAL A 400 26.18 7.89 11.92
C VAL A 400 27.52 7.92 12.66
N ASP A 401 27.86 6.91 13.46
CA ASP A 401 29.15 6.84 14.17
C ASP A 401 30.32 6.58 13.21
N SER A 402 30.08 5.95 12.06
CA SER A 402 31.11 5.61 11.06
C SER A 402 31.26 6.64 9.93
N GLU A 403 30.15 7.19 9.44
CA GLU A 403 30.12 8.12 8.30
C GLU A 403 29.81 9.58 8.69
N GLY A 404 29.42 9.82 9.95
CA GLY A 404 29.09 11.14 10.47
C GLY A 404 27.61 11.54 10.27
N PRO A 405 27.24 12.79 10.63
CA PRO A 405 25.85 13.25 10.69
C PRO A 405 25.10 13.22 9.35
N SER A 406 25.80 13.22 8.23
CA SER A 406 25.21 13.15 6.88
C SER A 406 24.54 11.79 6.60
N ALA A 407 24.96 10.71 7.27
CA ALA A 407 24.35 9.39 7.13
C ALA A 407 22.92 9.33 7.72
N ALA A 408 22.57 10.25 8.61
CA ALA A 408 21.24 10.32 9.22
C ALA A 408 20.11 10.45 8.18
N MET A 409 20.38 11.12 7.06
CA MET A 409 19.42 11.35 5.98
C MET A 409 18.91 10.06 5.32
N ARG A 410 19.74 9.01 5.26
CA ARG A 410 19.36 7.73 4.63
C ARG A 410 18.34 6.94 5.46
N HIS A 411 18.31 7.22 6.76
CA HIS A 411 17.47 6.53 7.74
C HIS A 411 16.19 7.31 8.08
N MET A 412 15.97 8.49 7.47
CA MET A 412 14.80 9.35 7.73
C MET A 412 13.46 8.70 7.35
N SER A 413 13.47 7.65 6.53
CA SER A 413 12.28 6.84 6.26
C SER A 413 11.85 5.98 7.45
N ASN A 414 12.72 5.77 8.45
CA ASN A 414 12.36 5.12 9.70
C ASN A 414 11.67 6.15 10.63
N PRO A 415 10.40 5.93 11.03
CA PRO A 415 9.65 6.87 11.86
C PRO A 415 10.30 7.17 13.21
N LYS A 416 11.03 6.20 13.79
CA LYS A 416 11.76 6.39 15.05
C LYS A 416 12.98 7.29 14.84
N VAL A 417 13.69 7.16 13.72
CA VAL A 417 14.82 8.03 13.36
C VAL A 417 14.35 9.45 13.09
N SER A 418 13.27 9.62 12.32
CA SER A 418 12.72 10.94 12.03
C SER A 418 12.30 11.67 13.30
N ARG A 419 11.67 10.98 14.27
CA ARG A 419 11.31 11.55 15.57
C ARG A 419 12.54 11.91 16.40
N LEU A 420 13.56 11.05 16.40
CA LEU A 420 14.82 11.32 17.10
C LEU A 420 15.50 12.58 16.56
N VAL A 421 15.64 12.70 15.24
CA VAL A 421 16.25 13.88 14.56
C VAL A 421 15.41 15.14 14.81
N GLN A 422 14.09 15.05 14.75
CA GLN A 422 13.18 16.17 15.01
C GLN A 422 13.26 16.67 16.45
N ASN A 423 13.47 15.78 17.43
CA ASN A 423 13.65 16.15 18.83
C ASN A 423 15.04 16.76 19.11
N MET A 424 16.05 16.43 18.29
CA MET A 424 17.41 16.93 18.42
C MET A 424 17.63 18.28 17.70
N MET A 425 16.92 18.55 16.60
CA MET A 425 17.08 19.78 15.81
C MET A 425 16.97 21.09 16.62
N PRO A 426 15.96 21.27 17.50
CA PRO A 426 15.83 22.49 18.31
C PRO A 426 17.01 22.71 19.28
N ARG A 427 17.69 21.62 19.69
CA ARG A 427 18.82 21.67 20.63
C ARG A 427 20.16 21.93 19.96
N MET A 428 20.24 21.85 18.63
CA MET A 428 21.44 22.19 17.85
C MET A 428 21.45 23.66 17.38
N GLN A 429 20.29 24.33 17.42
CA GLN A 429 20.12 25.72 16.96
C GLN A 429 20.13 26.75 18.12
N GLY A 430 20.34 26.31 19.36
CA GLY A 430 20.25 27.12 20.58
C GLY A 430 21.57 27.28 21.31
#